data_AF-A0A3P8A1H1-F1
#
_entry.id   AF-A0A3P8A1H1-F1
#
_cell.length_a   1.000
_cell.length_b   1.000
_cell.length_c   1.000
_cell.angle_alpha   90.00
_cell.angle_beta   90.00
_cell.angle_gamma   90.00
#
_symmetry.space_group_name_H-M   'P 1'
#
loop_
_entity.id
_entity.type
_entity.pdbx_description
1 polymer ?
#
loop_
_entity_poly.entity_id
_entity_poly.type
_entity_poly.pdbx_seq_one_letter_code
_entity_poly.pdbx_strand_id
1 'polypeptide(L)'
;MRLLVVPCLIVTVEAGLFDFFFGNKNKESTPIHETRPDAGELPGSNANPNLGDEVEIPSSGSNSHVGKYSYLFSNERVYVILNDRVQSSAAIRDVFLSGPRTVNAAVYDAEKLFIVLIEERTVYAYKQVGGSKFVLDSAFPKQLPENVFTPNGAMRWHDTRQMLLSNGGKFALYDEYWNKSLMTARAADYFEGLPENIRGVSSWESGEAKMFTKNLVFNYRVSQKSTTGDGIPVSSFLHC
;
A
#
# COMPACT_ATOMS: atom_id res chain seq x y z
N MET A 1 5.79 -22.02 -62.62
CA MET A 1 6.45 -21.61 -61.36
C MET A 1 5.43 -21.66 -60.24
N ARG A 2 5.56 -22.64 -59.33
CA ARG A 2 4.87 -22.65 -58.03
C ARG A 2 5.70 -21.81 -57.05
N LEU A 3 5.08 -20.95 -56.25
CA LEU A 3 5.07 -21.09 -54.78
C LEU A 3 4.17 -20.01 -54.15
N LEU A 4 3.22 -20.48 -53.34
CA LEU A 4 2.45 -19.76 -52.32
C LEU A 4 3.39 -19.25 -51.22
N VAL A 5 3.11 -18.08 -50.63
CA VAL A 5 2.99 -17.88 -49.16
C VAL A 5 2.13 -16.63 -48.85
N VAL A 6 0.95 -16.89 -48.30
CA VAL A 6 0.16 -16.10 -47.31
C VAL A 6 -0.19 -17.17 -46.24
N PRO A 7 -0.33 -16.94 -44.91
CA PRO A 7 -0.55 -15.70 -44.13
C PRO A 7 0.27 -15.61 -42.81
N CYS A 8 0.10 -14.51 -42.04
CA CYS A 8 -0.26 -14.63 -40.61
C CYS A 8 -0.67 -13.27 -40.00
N LEU A 9 -1.95 -13.14 -39.66
CA LEU A 9 -2.41 -12.29 -38.57
C LEU A 9 -1.85 -12.87 -37.26
N ILE A 10 -1.34 -12.01 -36.38
CA ILE A 10 -1.31 -12.31 -34.94
C ILE A 10 -2.19 -11.27 -34.27
N VAL A 11 -3.38 -11.72 -33.91
CA VAL A 11 -4.23 -11.13 -32.88
C VAL A 11 -3.85 -11.85 -31.60
N THR A 12 -3.25 -11.16 -30.64
CA THR A 12 -3.21 -11.62 -29.25
C THR A 12 -4.37 -10.97 -28.51
N VAL A 13 -5.49 -11.68 -28.48
CA VAL A 13 -6.48 -11.54 -27.42
C VAL A 13 -6.04 -12.49 -26.31
N GLU A 14 -5.45 -11.98 -25.24
CA GLU A 14 -5.44 -12.74 -23.98
C GLU A 14 -6.78 -12.52 -23.29
N ALA A 15 -7.73 -13.38 -23.65
CA ALA A 15 -8.89 -13.68 -22.84
C ALA A 15 -8.41 -14.56 -21.68
N GLY A 16 -8.41 -14.02 -20.45
CA GLY A 16 -8.02 -14.81 -19.29
C GLY A 16 -8.05 -14.12 -17.91
N LEU A 17 -8.62 -12.91 -17.77
CA LEU A 17 -8.56 -12.17 -16.49
C LEU A 17 -9.94 -11.81 -15.89
N PHE A 18 -11.06 -12.12 -16.56
CA PHE A 18 -12.40 -11.70 -16.10
C PHE A 18 -13.25 -12.81 -15.46
N ASP A 19 -12.85 -14.08 -15.55
CA ASP A 19 -13.65 -15.19 -15.01
C ASP A 19 -13.50 -15.43 -13.50
N PHE A 20 -12.58 -14.74 -12.82
CA PHE A 20 -12.41 -14.88 -11.37
C PHE A 20 -13.35 -13.97 -10.54
N PHE A 21 -13.87 -12.88 -11.11
CA PHE A 21 -14.62 -11.86 -10.35
C PHE A 21 -16.15 -11.96 -10.47
N PHE A 22 -16.69 -12.68 -11.46
CA PHE A 22 -18.16 -12.77 -11.66
C PHE A 22 -18.71 -14.14 -11.26
N GLY A 23 -18.56 -14.45 -9.97
CA GLY A 23 -19.28 -15.52 -9.29
C GLY A 23 -20.71 -15.07 -8.92
N ASN A 24 -21.66 -15.64 -9.65
CA ASN A 24 -23.12 -15.50 -9.55
C ASN A 24 -23.66 -15.34 -8.10
N LYS A 25 -24.35 -14.23 -7.81
CA LYS A 25 -25.25 -14.11 -6.65
C LYS A 25 -26.54 -13.38 -7.01
N ASN A 26 -27.57 -14.17 -7.30
CA ASN A 26 -28.95 -13.77 -7.09
C ASN A 26 -29.20 -13.62 -5.59
N LYS A 27 -29.73 -12.47 -5.14
CA LYS A 27 -30.73 -12.35 -4.07
C LYS A 27 -31.15 -10.88 -3.84
N GLU A 28 -32.38 -10.60 -4.27
CA GLU A 28 -33.48 -10.04 -3.49
C GLU A 28 -33.24 -8.74 -2.68
N SER A 29 -33.94 -7.70 -3.13
CA SER A 29 -34.07 -6.36 -2.55
C SER A 29 -34.81 -6.34 -1.21
N THR A 30 -34.27 -5.64 -0.21
CA THR A 30 -35.01 -5.10 0.96
C THR A 30 -34.47 -3.71 1.34
N PRO A 31 -35.28 -2.87 2.01
CA PRO A 31 -35.30 -1.43 1.78
C PRO A 31 -34.25 -0.63 2.57
N ILE A 32 -34.01 0.56 2.04
CA ILE A 32 -33.09 1.62 2.48
C ILE A 32 -33.32 1.92 3.97
N HIS A 33 -32.32 1.65 4.81
CA HIS A 33 -32.23 2.25 6.13
C HIS A 33 -31.46 3.56 6.01
N GLU A 34 -32.16 4.68 6.15
CA GLU A 34 -31.54 6.00 6.35
C GLU A 34 -30.69 5.96 7.63
N THR A 35 -29.37 6.02 7.50
CA THR A 35 -28.49 6.40 8.60
C THR A 35 -28.27 7.90 8.56
N ARG A 36 -29.04 8.57 9.42
CA ARG A 36 -28.90 9.99 9.78
C ARG A 36 -27.48 10.25 10.32
N PRO A 37 -26.85 11.40 10.03
CA PRO A 37 -25.57 11.75 10.62
C PRO A 37 -25.78 12.11 12.09
N ASP A 38 -25.07 11.46 13.01
CA ASP A 38 -25.06 11.87 14.41
C ASP A 38 -23.95 12.89 14.68
N ALA A 39 -24.26 13.85 15.54
CA ALA A 39 -23.55 15.11 15.73
C ALA A 39 -22.89 15.20 17.13
N GLY A 40 -21.58 15.45 17.13
CA GLY A 40 -20.78 15.94 18.27
C GLY A 40 -20.56 14.95 19.41
N GLU A 41 -19.49 14.97 20.20
CA GLU A 41 -18.22 15.69 20.26
C GLU A 41 -17.44 15.00 21.40
N LEU A 42 -16.11 15.13 21.50
CA LEU A 42 -15.46 15.60 22.74
C LEU A 42 -13.96 15.90 22.49
N PRO A 43 -13.40 16.93 23.16
CA PRO A 43 -12.11 17.54 22.87
C PRO A 43 -10.97 16.92 23.69
N GLY A 44 -9.76 16.88 23.11
CA GLY A 44 -8.53 16.70 23.88
C GLY A 44 -7.46 15.82 23.23
N SER A 45 -6.67 16.40 22.32
CA SER A 45 -5.20 16.21 22.24
C SER A 45 -4.70 16.84 20.95
N ASN A 46 -4.02 17.97 21.08
CA ASN A 46 -3.19 18.50 20.00
C ASN A 46 -1.98 17.56 19.83
N ALA A 47 -2.16 16.47 19.08
CA ALA A 47 -1.10 15.61 18.53
C ALA A 47 -1.58 14.94 17.22
N ASN A 48 -1.46 15.73 16.15
CA ASN A 48 -1.37 15.46 14.71
C ASN A 48 -1.52 13.98 14.20
N PRO A 49 -2.41 13.67 13.22
CA PRO A 49 -2.80 12.30 12.84
C PRO A 49 -1.92 11.51 11.83
N ASN A 50 -0.74 11.96 11.45
CA ASN A 50 0.00 11.37 10.32
C ASN A 50 1.10 10.38 10.75
N LEU A 51 0.69 9.14 11.06
CA LEU A 51 1.55 7.97 10.92
C LEU A 51 1.41 7.46 9.48
N GLY A 52 2.51 7.46 8.75
CA GLY A 52 2.67 6.85 7.44
C GLY A 52 3.14 5.40 7.56
N ASP A 53 3.20 4.76 6.41
CA ASP A 53 3.15 3.29 6.28
C ASP A 53 4.49 2.63 6.59
N GLU A 54 4.46 1.34 6.95
CA GLU A 54 5.66 0.51 6.90
C GLU A 54 5.89 0.04 5.46
N VAL A 55 7.10 0.22 4.96
CA VAL A 55 7.53 -0.16 3.62
C VAL A 55 8.77 -1.03 3.69
N GLU A 56 8.65 -2.30 3.34
CA GLU A 56 9.78 -3.23 3.34
C GLU A 56 10.57 -3.17 2.03
N ILE A 57 11.90 -3.03 2.12
CA ILE A 57 12.82 -3.02 0.98
C ILE A 57 13.88 -4.11 1.19
N PRO A 58 14.03 -5.05 0.24
CA PRO A 58 15.06 -6.08 0.33
C PRO A 58 16.46 -5.45 0.23
N SER A 59 17.39 -5.94 1.05
CA SER A 59 18.81 -5.56 0.97
C SER A 59 19.38 -5.90 -0.41
N SER A 60 19.87 -4.90 -1.14
CA SER A 60 20.63 -5.11 -2.38
C SER A 60 21.98 -5.75 -2.05
N GLY A 61 22.05 -7.08 -2.15
CA GLY A 61 23.26 -7.86 -1.92
C GLY A 61 23.02 -9.35 -2.11
N SER A 62 23.59 -9.90 -3.18
CA SER A 62 23.71 -11.35 -3.40
C SER A 62 24.34 -12.04 -2.19
N ASN A 63 23.75 -13.16 -1.78
CA ASN A 63 24.05 -14.05 -0.64
C ASN A 63 23.13 -13.90 0.58
N SER A 64 22.26 -14.91 0.70
CA SER A 64 21.39 -15.27 1.80
C SER A 64 21.98 -14.99 3.19
N HIS A 65 21.18 -14.35 4.06
CA HIS A 65 21.41 -13.90 5.46
C HIS A 65 21.70 -12.40 5.68
N VAL A 66 21.06 -11.50 4.92
CA VAL A 66 21.03 -10.06 5.23
C VAL A 66 19.59 -9.64 5.52
N GLY A 67 19.36 -9.04 6.68
CA GLY A 67 18.02 -8.69 7.15
C GLY A 67 17.29 -7.72 6.21
N LYS A 68 15.97 -7.86 6.14
CA LYS A 68 15.09 -6.98 5.37
C LYS A 68 14.86 -5.70 6.17
N TYR A 69 15.06 -4.54 5.55
CA TYR A 69 14.80 -3.26 6.19
C TYR A 69 13.38 -2.83 5.87
N SER A 70 12.67 -2.36 6.87
CA SER A 70 11.40 -1.68 6.69
C SER A 70 11.54 -0.20 7.00
N TYR A 71 10.74 0.64 6.35
CA TYR A 71 10.71 2.08 6.53
C TYR A 71 9.34 2.46 7.05
N LEU A 72 9.27 3.00 8.26
CA LEU A 72 8.04 3.54 8.81
C LEU A 72 8.09 5.06 8.72
N PHE A 73 7.05 5.67 8.15
CA PHE A 73 6.95 7.12 8.03
C PHE A 73 6.11 7.68 9.18
N SER A 74 6.51 8.79 9.79
CA SER A 74 5.68 9.47 10.78
C SER A 74 6.05 10.94 10.86
N ASN A 75 5.06 11.81 10.72
CA ASN A 75 5.27 13.24 10.62
C ASN A 75 6.32 13.57 9.53
N GLU A 76 7.39 14.27 9.88
CA GLU A 76 8.49 14.61 8.98
C GLU A 76 9.67 13.63 9.06
N ARG A 77 9.47 12.45 9.68
CA ARG A 77 10.53 11.47 9.94
C ARG A 77 10.28 10.15 9.24
N VAL A 78 11.38 9.49 8.88
CA VAL A 78 11.40 8.09 8.45
C VAL A 78 12.24 7.30 9.45
N TYR A 79 11.72 6.15 9.87
CA TYR A 79 12.35 5.22 10.79
C TYR A 79 12.75 3.97 10.03
N VAL A 80 14.01 3.55 10.17
CA VAL A 80 14.48 2.28 9.61
C VAL A 80 14.26 1.21 10.67
N ILE A 81 13.47 0.21 10.31
CA ILE A 81 13.12 -0.94 11.14
C ILE A 81 13.88 -2.16 10.62
N LEU A 82 14.44 -2.92 11.55
CA LEU A 82 15.05 -4.22 11.29
C LEU A 82 14.68 -5.15 12.44
N ASN A 83 14.11 -6.31 12.11
CA ASN A 83 13.65 -7.31 13.08
C ASN A 83 12.72 -6.68 14.15
N ASP A 84 11.70 -5.95 13.70
CA ASP A 84 10.70 -5.29 14.56
C ASP A 84 11.29 -4.29 15.56
N ARG A 85 12.46 -3.72 15.26
CA ARG A 85 13.10 -2.69 16.08
C ARG A 85 13.55 -1.51 15.24
N VAL A 86 13.30 -0.31 15.77
CA VAL A 86 13.84 0.93 15.20
C VAL A 86 15.37 0.91 15.34
N GLN A 87 16.07 0.92 14.22
CA GLN A 87 17.53 1.00 14.15
C GLN A 87 18.03 2.44 14.09
N SER A 88 17.32 3.27 13.33
CA SER A 88 17.69 4.66 13.13
C SER A 88 16.47 5.48 12.69
N SER A 89 16.60 6.80 12.74
CA SER A 89 15.61 7.71 12.18
C SER A 89 16.27 8.94 11.58
N ALA A 90 15.66 9.48 10.53
CA ALA A 90 16.11 10.69 9.84
C ALA A 90 14.91 11.54 9.43
N ALA A 91 15.14 12.79 9.04
CA ALA A 91 14.09 13.57 8.40
C ALA A 91 13.83 13.00 7.00
N ILE A 92 12.57 12.99 6.56
CA ILE A 92 12.18 12.44 5.25
C ILE A 92 12.96 13.14 4.14
N ARG A 93 13.05 14.47 4.19
CA ARG A 93 13.79 15.30 3.21
C ARG A 93 15.29 15.00 3.12
N ASP A 94 15.89 14.41 4.15
CA ASP A 94 17.32 14.10 4.18
C ASP A 94 17.60 12.75 3.49
N VAL A 95 16.60 11.86 3.47
CA VAL A 95 16.66 10.53 2.85
C VAL A 95 16.10 10.55 1.42
N PHE A 96 14.99 11.27 1.23
CA PHE A 96 14.25 11.43 -0.02
C PHE A 96 14.42 12.86 -0.53
N LEU A 97 15.57 13.13 -1.16
CA LEU A 97 15.90 14.45 -1.70
C LEU A 97 14.86 14.89 -2.74
N SER A 98 14.55 16.20 -2.76
CA SER A 98 13.49 16.79 -3.58
C SER A 98 12.11 16.17 -3.38
N GLY A 99 11.93 15.49 -2.24
CA GLY A 99 10.71 14.78 -1.88
C GLY A 99 9.77 15.56 -1.00
N PRO A 100 8.71 14.87 -0.55
CA PRO A 100 7.73 15.47 0.33
C PRO A 100 8.31 15.71 1.72
N ARG A 101 7.65 16.58 2.49
CA ARG A 101 8.01 16.81 3.90
C ARG A 101 7.35 15.79 4.82
N THR A 102 6.15 15.36 4.45
CA THR A 102 5.32 14.40 5.17
C THR A 102 4.81 13.33 4.21
N VAL A 103 4.36 12.20 4.73
CA VAL A 103 3.86 11.09 3.91
C VAL A 103 2.56 10.58 4.51
N ASN A 104 1.49 10.58 3.72
CA ASN A 104 0.21 9.97 4.11
C ASN A 104 0.04 8.55 3.58
N ALA A 105 0.81 8.14 2.56
CA ALA A 105 0.84 6.76 2.09
C ALA A 105 2.20 6.43 1.47
N ALA A 106 2.70 5.22 1.71
CA ALA A 106 3.96 4.74 1.16
C ALA A 106 3.87 3.25 0.83
N VAL A 107 4.52 2.84 -0.25
CA VAL A 107 4.56 1.44 -0.67
C VAL A 107 5.82 1.17 -1.47
N TYR A 108 6.36 -0.04 -1.36
CA TYR A 108 7.48 -0.48 -2.19
C TYR A 108 7.00 -1.50 -3.22
N ASP A 109 7.29 -1.19 -4.48
CA ASP A 109 7.13 -2.10 -5.60
C ASP A 109 8.45 -2.82 -5.87
N ALA A 110 8.58 -4.05 -5.39
CA ALA A 110 9.73 -4.91 -5.61
C ALA A 110 9.99 -5.30 -7.09
N GLU A 111 8.97 -5.25 -7.96
CA GLU A 111 9.11 -5.59 -9.38
C GLU A 111 9.67 -4.39 -10.15
N LYS A 112 9.20 -3.19 -9.81
CA LYS A 112 9.65 -1.93 -10.43
C LYS A 112 10.83 -1.28 -9.70
N LEU A 113 11.20 -1.81 -8.52
CA LEU A 113 12.23 -1.29 -7.63
C LEU A 113 12.01 0.17 -7.22
N PHE A 114 10.73 0.54 -7.06
CA PHE A 114 10.32 1.87 -6.63
C PHE A 114 9.80 1.85 -5.21
N ILE A 115 10.28 2.77 -4.37
CA ILE A 115 9.49 3.23 -3.23
C ILE A 115 8.66 4.42 -3.67
N VAL A 116 7.35 4.27 -3.51
CA VAL A 116 6.35 5.29 -3.84
C VAL A 116 5.96 5.97 -2.54
N LEU A 117 6.06 7.30 -2.52
CA LEU A 117 5.63 8.15 -1.40
C LEU A 117 4.53 9.07 -1.91
N ILE A 118 3.48 9.25 -1.11
CA ILE A 118 2.39 10.17 -1.42
C ILE A 118 2.28 11.20 -0.30
N GLU A 119 2.31 12.47 -0.68
CA GLU A 119 1.99 13.62 0.16
C GLU A 119 0.75 14.31 -0.39
N GLU A 120 -0.31 14.33 0.42
CA GLU A 120 -1.66 14.65 0.02
C GLU A 120 -2.07 13.85 -1.24
N ARG A 121 -1.98 14.49 -2.40
CA ARG A 121 -2.33 13.94 -3.71
C ARG A 121 -1.15 13.92 -4.68
N THR A 122 0.04 14.28 -4.22
CA THR A 122 1.26 14.29 -5.02
C THR A 122 2.03 13.00 -4.79
N VAL A 123 2.29 12.27 -5.87
CA VAL A 123 2.98 10.99 -5.91
C VAL A 123 4.44 11.22 -6.28
N TYR A 124 5.34 10.63 -5.51
CA TYR A 124 6.77 10.59 -5.75
C TYR A 124 7.19 9.13 -5.88
N ALA A 125 8.11 8.80 -6.78
CA ALA A 125 8.69 7.47 -6.88
C ALA A 125 10.21 7.55 -6.90
N TYR A 126 10.84 6.76 -6.04
CA TYR A 126 12.28 6.76 -5.87
C TYR A 126 12.87 5.40 -6.16
N LYS A 127 14.02 5.39 -6.84
CA LYS A 127 14.87 4.20 -6.95
C LYS A 127 15.90 4.21 -5.85
N GLN A 128 16.12 3.06 -5.23
CA GLN A 128 17.25 2.87 -4.34
C GLN A 128 18.52 2.68 -5.17
N VAL A 129 19.54 3.52 -4.93
CA VAL A 129 20.81 3.49 -5.69
C VAL A 129 21.98 2.97 -4.86
N GLY A 130 21.70 2.37 -3.70
CA GLY A 130 22.67 1.75 -2.81
C GLY A 130 22.54 2.23 -1.36
N GLY A 131 22.68 1.31 -0.40
CA GLY A 131 22.49 1.60 1.02
C GLY A 131 21.13 2.27 1.28
N SER A 132 21.10 3.35 2.05
CA SER A 132 19.89 4.13 2.34
C SER A 132 19.68 5.33 1.39
N LYS A 133 20.29 5.32 0.19
CA LYS A 133 20.19 6.43 -0.76
C LYS A 133 19.09 6.20 -1.79
N PHE A 134 18.23 7.21 -1.92
CA PHE A 134 17.10 7.22 -2.84
C PHE A 134 17.23 8.37 -3.83
N VAL A 135 16.93 8.09 -5.09
CA VAL A 135 16.93 9.08 -6.18
C VAL A 135 15.54 9.16 -6.77
N LEU A 136 15.00 10.39 -6.83
CA LEU A 136 13.70 10.66 -7.44
C LEU A 136 13.77 10.34 -8.93
N ASP A 137 12.81 9.57 -9.41
CA ASP A 137 12.70 9.28 -10.84
C ASP A 137 12.22 10.51 -11.60
N SER A 138 12.78 10.74 -12.79
CA SER A 138 12.54 11.96 -13.57
C SER A 138 11.10 12.09 -14.06
N ALA A 139 10.31 11.02 -14.05
CA ALA A 139 8.88 11.06 -14.38
C ALA A 139 7.99 11.56 -13.22
N PHE A 140 8.58 11.88 -12.05
CA PHE A 140 7.88 12.30 -10.84
C PHE A 140 8.38 13.66 -10.35
N PRO A 141 7.57 14.43 -9.59
CA PRO A 141 6.28 14.06 -9.03
C PRO A 141 5.12 14.05 -10.04
N LYS A 142 4.06 13.32 -9.70
CA LYS A 142 2.78 13.30 -10.45
C LYS A 142 1.62 13.65 -9.52
N GLN A 143 0.55 14.21 -10.08
CA GLN A 143 -0.69 14.42 -9.32
C GLN A 143 -1.61 13.20 -9.47
N LEU A 144 -2.16 12.70 -8.36
CA LEU A 144 -3.16 11.64 -8.38
C LEU A 144 -4.38 12.05 -9.22
N PRO A 145 -4.90 11.16 -10.08
CA PRO A 145 -6.11 11.41 -10.85
C PRO A 145 -7.31 11.78 -9.98
N GLU A 146 -8.21 12.63 -10.46
CA GLU A 146 -9.36 13.12 -9.70
C GLU A 146 -10.29 12.01 -9.19
N ASN A 147 -10.38 10.90 -9.94
CA ASN A 147 -11.19 9.74 -9.58
C ASN A 147 -10.54 8.85 -8.49
N VAL A 148 -9.33 9.18 -8.03
CA VAL A 148 -8.64 8.54 -6.92
C VAL A 148 -8.75 9.46 -5.70
N PHE A 149 -9.20 8.92 -4.57
CA PHE A 149 -9.26 9.65 -3.30
C PHE A 149 -7.86 10.00 -2.79
N THR A 150 -7.76 10.97 -1.88
CA THR A 150 -6.51 11.23 -1.14
C THR A 150 -6.25 10.04 -0.21
N PRO A 151 -5.16 9.26 -0.40
CA PRO A 151 -4.95 8.05 0.38
C PRO A 151 -4.53 8.37 1.82
N ASN A 152 -4.78 7.43 2.71
CA ASN A 152 -4.26 7.44 4.08
C ASN A 152 -3.32 6.27 4.33
N GLY A 153 -3.20 5.35 3.37
CA GLY A 153 -2.27 4.25 3.42
C GLY A 153 -2.08 3.68 2.01
N ALA A 154 -1.05 2.88 1.84
CA ALA A 154 -0.80 2.09 0.66
C ALA A 154 -0.20 0.74 1.06
N MET A 155 -0.48 -0.27 0.24
CA MET A 155 0.06 -1.60 0.45
C MET A 155 0.21 -2.35 -0.87
N ARG A 156 1.04 -3.39 -0.88
CA ARG A 156 0.93 -4.45 -1.88
C ARG A 156 0.16 -5.61 -1.27
N TRP A 157 -0.91 -6.01 -1.94
CA TRP A 157 -1.61 -7.23 -1.55
C TRP A 157 -0.75 -8.47 -1.86
N HIS A 158 -1.13 -9.63 -1.31
CA HIS A 158 -0.32 -10.86 -1.46
C HIS A 158 -0.16 -11.32 -2.92
N ASP A 159 -1.01 -10.83 -3.82
CA ASP A 159 -0.96 -11.08 -5.26
C ASP A 159 -0.20 -9.99 -6.03
N THR A 160 0.62 -9.24 -5.29
CA THR A 160 1.49 -8.16 -5.77
C THR A 160 0.77 -6.91 -6.25
N ARG A 161 -0.57 -6.84 -6.24
CA ARG A 161 -1.26 -5.61 -6.67
C ARG A 161 -1.09 -4.48 -5.66
N GLN A 162 -0.73 -3.31 -6.16
CA GLN A 162 -0.61 -2.10 -5.36
C GLN A 162 -1.99 -1.49 -5.10
N MET A 163 -2.24 -1.20 -3.84
CA MET A 163 -3.49 -0.64 -3.34
C MET A 163 -3.23 0.68 -2.64
N LEU A 164 -4.03 1.69 -2.97
CA LEU A 164 -4.20 2.87 -2.14
C LEU A 164 -5.40 2.65 -1.22
N LEU A 165 -5.30 3.09 0.03
CA LEU A 165 -6.29 2.90 1.08
C LEU A 165 -6.78 4.24 1.61
N SER A 166 -8.05 4.33 1.97
CA SER A 166 -8.64 5.50 2.62
C SER A 166 -9.07 5.19 4.05
N ASN A 167 -9.14 6.20 4.91
CA ASN A 167 -9.76 6.06 6.23
C ASN A 167 -11.25 5.65 6.15
N GLY A 168 -11.92 5.90 5.02
CA GLY A 168 -13.32 5.53 4.79
C GLY A 168 -13.53 4.08 4.33
N GLY A 169 -12.53 3.20 4.46
CA GLY A 169 -12.64 1.79 4.07
C GLY A 169 -12.74 1.56 2.57
N LYS A 170 -12.36 2.53 1.73
CA LYS A 170 -12.21 2.33 0.27
C LYS A 170 -10.78 1.98 -0.08
N PHE A 171 -10.61 1.21 -1.14
CA PHE A 171 -9.33 0.99 -1.80
C PHE A 171 -9.37 1.39 -3.28
N ALA A 172 -8.21 1.67 -3.85
CA ALA A 172 -8.01 1.79 -5.29
C ALA A 172 -6.83 0.91 -5.75
N LEU A 173 -7.00 0.13 -6.81
CA LEU A 173 -5.86 -0.53 -7.48
C LEU A 173 -5.16 0.50 -8.35
N TYR A 174 -3.96 0.90 -7.96
CA TYR A 174 -3.29 2.07 -8.53
C TYR A 174 -1.94 1.70 -9.12
N ASP A 175 -1.73 2.11 -10.38
CA ASP A 175 -0.43 2.04 -11.04
C ASP A 175 0.19 3.45 -11.13
N GLU A 176 1.35 3.61 -10.50
CA GLU A 176 2.08 4.86 -10.42
C GLU A 176 2.83 5.24 -11.72
N TYR A 177 3.16 4.25 -12.56
CA TYR A 177 3.80 4.49 -13.85
C TYR A 177 2.81 5.14 -14.81
N TRP A 178 1.63 4.55 -14.96
CA TRP A 178 0.54 5.08 -15.78
C TRP A 178 -0.25 6.21 -15.09
N ASN A 179 -0.02 6.42 -13.79
CA ASN A 179 -0.77 7.36 -12.97
C ASN A 179 -2.29 7.15 -13.11
N LYS A 180 -2.74 5.90 -12.92
CA LYS A 180 -4.12 5.50 -13.19
C LYS A 180 -4.62 4.49 -12.16
N SER A 181 -5.89 4.62 -11.78
CA SER A 181 -6.61 3.58 -11.06
C SER A 181 -7.31 2.63 -12.03
N LEU A 182 -7.13 1.33 -11.81
CA LEU A 182 -7.84 0.27 -12.52
C LEU A 182 -9.23 0.01 -11.94
N MET A 183 -9.38 0.21 -10.62
CA MET A 183 -10.67 0.10 -9.93
C MET A 183 -10.63 0.82 -8.58
N THR A 184 -11.81 1.21 -8.11
CA THR A 184 -12.02 1.73 -6.75
C THR A 184 -13.26 1.05 -6.16
N ALA A 185 -13.16 0.53 -4.93
CA ALA A 185 -14.28 -0.14 -4.26
C ALA A 185 -14.13 -0.07 -2.73
N ARG A 186 -15.10 -0.63 -1.99
CA ARG A 186 -14.97 -0.81 -0.53
C ARG A 186 -14.08 -2.01 -0.24
N ALA A 187 -13.15 -1.87 0.69
CA ALA A 187 -12.22 -2.93 1.06
C ALA A 187 -12.95 -4.13 1.65
N ALA A 188 -13.96 -3.91 2.50
CA ALA A 188 -14.74 -4.97 3.13
C ALA A 188 -15.47 -5.90 2.13
N ASP A 189 -15.76 -5.43 0.91
CA ASP A 189 -16.43 -6.24 -0.11
C ASP A 189 -15.47 -7.26 -0.77
N TYR A 190 -14.15 -7.06 -0.65
CA TYR A 190 -13.12 -7.86 -1.32
C TYR A 190 -12.12 -8.52 -0.37
N PHE A 191 -11.86 -7.90 0.78
CA PHE A 191 -10.83 -8.30 1.75
C PHE A 191 -11.48 -8.59 3.10
N GLU A 192 -11.99 -9.81 3.22
CA GLU A 192 -12.66 -10.29 4.43
C GLU A 192 -11.70 -10.30 5.64
N GLY A 193 -12.16 -9.78 6.78
CA GLY A 193 -11.37 -9.71 8.02
C GLY A 193 -10.18 -8.75 7.98
N LEU A 194 -10.08 -7.90 6.95
CA LEU A 194 -9.06 -6.86 6.87
C LEU A 194 -9.32 -5.78 7.94
N PRO A 195 -8.33 -5.41 8.77
CA PRO A 195 -8.48 -4.30 9.71
C PRO A 195 -8.89 -2.99 9.03
N GLU A 196 -9.65 -2.17 9.75
CA GLU A 196 -9.95 -0.81 9.31
C GLU A 196 -8.73 0.11 9.48
N ASN A 197 -8.68 1.18 8.69
CA ASN A 197 -7.66 2.23 8.79
C ASN A 197 -6.21 1.71 8.69
N ILE A 198 -6.00 0.71 7.84
CA ILE A 198 -4.66 0.24 7.48
C ILE A 198 -3.90 1.38 6.79
N ARG A 199 -2.69 1.55 7.28
CA ARG A 199 -1.66 2.43 6.80
C ARG A 199 -0.76 1.62 5.86
N GLY A 200 -0.04 0.63 6.38
CA GLY A 200 0.87 -0.19 5.59
C GLY A 200 0.78 -1.69 5.89
N VAL A 201 1.59 -2.46 5.15
CA VAL A 201 1.74 -3.90 5.36
C VAL A 201 3.21 -4.27 5.26
N SER A 202 3.67 -5.20 6.10
CA SER A 202 4.99 -5.85 5.90
C SER A 202 4.99 -6.70 4.63
N SER A 203 6.14 -7.23 4.23
CA SER A 203 6.15 -8.29 3.22
C SER A 203 5.28 -9.47 3.66
N TRP A 204 4.71 -10.12 2.67
CA TRP A 204 3.99 -11.37 2.84
C TRP A 204 4.96 -12.53 2.98
N GLU A 205 4.84 -13.31 4.05
CA GLU A 205 5.61 -14.51 4.31
C GLU A 205 4.64 -15.68 4.54
N SER A 206 4.66 -16.67 3.64
CA SER A 206 3.77 -17.84 3.73
C SER A 206 2.27 -17.49 3.85
N GLY A 207 1.83 -16.39 3.24
CA GLY A 207 0.44 -15.92 3.29
C GLY A 207 0.08 -15.19 4.58
N GLU A 208 1.06 -14.78 5.38
CA GLU A 208 0.90 -13.93 6.55
C GLU A 208 1.61 -12.60 6.35
N ALA A 209 1.06 -11.53 6.92
CA ALA A 209 1.73 -10.24 6.99
C ALA A 209 1.27 -9.44 8.20
N LYS A 210 2.10 -8.48 8.61
CA LYS A 210 1.79 -7.50 9.65
C LYS A 210 1.07 -6.33 9.01
N MET A 211 -0.16 -6.07 9.43
CA MET A 211 -0.98 -4.94 8.99
C MET A 211 -0.83 -3.80 10.00
N PHE A 212 -0.31 -2.67 9.54
CA PHE A 212 -0.07 -1.49 10.37
C PHE A 212 -1.25 -0.54 10.25
N THR A 213 -1.81 -0.16 11.38
CA THR A 213 -2.73 0.98 11.49
C THR A 213 -2.00 2.14 12.16
N LYS A 214 -2.73 3.22 12.47
CA LYS A 214 -2.17 4.33 13.25
C LYS A 214 -1.61 3.85 14.59
N ASN A 215 -2.29 2.96 15.30
CA ASN A 215 -1.93 2.65 16.69
C ASN A 215 -1.64 1.17 16.96
N LEU A 216 -2.08 0.29 16.06
CA LEU A 216 -2.04 -1.16 16.24
C LEU A 216 -1.37 -1.84 15.05
N VAL A 217 -0.69 -2.95 15.33
CA VAL A 217 -0.16 -3.91 14.37
C VAL A 217 -0.94 -5.21 14.53
N PHE A 218 -1.48 -5.74 13.45
CA PHE A 218 -2.19 -7.01 13.42
C PHE A 218 -1.41 -8.03 12.61
N ASN A 219 -1.35 -9.30 13.03
CA ASN A 219 -0.94 -10.37 12.12
C ASN A 219 -2.19 -10.84 11.35
N TYR A 220 -2.19 -10.68 10.03
CA TYR A 220 -3.26 -11.12 9.15
C TYR A 220 -2.83 -12.35 8.35
N ARG A 221 -3.70 -13.36 8.29
CA ARG A 221 -3.44 -14.60 7.54
C ARG A 221 -4.46 -14.78 6.41
N VAL A 222 -3.98 -14.84 5.17
CA VAL A 222 -4.83 -14.96 3.96
C VAL A 222 -5.71 -16.20 4.00
N SER A 223 -5.16 -17.34 4.46
CA SER A 223 -5.89 -18.61 4.51
C SER A 223 -7.06 -18.60 5.51
N GLN A 224 -6.98 -17.77 6.55
CA GLN A 224 -8.03 -17.61 7.55
C GLN A 224 -8.91 -16.38 7.33
N LYS A 225 -8.53 -15.50 6.38
CA LYS A 225 -9.19 -14.23 6.08
C LYS A 225 -9.53 -13.43 7.34
N SER A 226 -8.56 -13.37 8.26
CA SER A 226 -8.74 -12.72 9.55
C SER A 226 -7.40 -12.39 10.19
N THR A 227 -7.47 -11.52 11.20
CA THR A 227 -6.33 -11.23 12.07
C THR A 227 -6.25 -12.20 13.24
N THR A 228 -5.03 -12.40 13.73
CA THR A 228 -4.79 -13.12 14.98
C THR A 228 -4.84 -12.13 16.16
N GLY A 229 -5.90 -12.22 16.98
CA GLY A 229 -6.09 -11.40 18.18
C GLY A 229 -6.51 -9.94 17.90
N ASP A 230 -6.49 -9.14 18.97
CA ASP A 230 -7.03 -7.76 18.98
C ASP A 230 -6.04 -6.67 18.51
N GLY A 231 -4.84 -7.09 18.05
CA GLY A 231 -3.76 -6.19 17.63
C GLY A 231 -2.83 -5.77 18.78
N ILE A 232 -1.60 -5.41 18.42
CA ILE A 232 -0.52 -5.02 19.35
C ILE A 232 -0.24 -3.53 19.17
N PRO A 233 -0.16 -2.71 20.22
CA PRO A 233 0.24 -1.32 20.09
C PRO A 233 1.56 -1.15 19.32
N VAL A 234 1.62 -0.21 18.38
CA VAL A 234 2.82 0.01 17.52
C VAL A 234 4.07 0.24 18.36
N SER A 235 3.98 1.00 19.45
CA SER A 235 5.12 1.23 20.38
C SER A 235 5.60 -0.07 21.03
N SER A 236 4.67 -0.89 21.53
CA SER A 236 4.98 -2.19 22.12
C SER A 236 5.57 -3.16 21.09
N PHE A 237 5.04 -3.15 19.87
CA PHE A 237 5.52 -3.97 18.76
C PHE A 237 6.96 -3.59 18.36
N LEU A 238 7.25 -2.30 18.23
CA LEU A 238 8.57 -1.79 17.83
C LEU A 238 9.60 -1.76 18.97
N HIS A 239 9.22 -2.22 20.17
CA HIS A 239 10.03 -2.20 21.39
C HIS A 239 10.55 -0.80 21.76
N CYS A 240 9.71 0.24 21.63
CA CYS A 240 10.06 1.64 21.90
C CYS A 240 9.09 2.33 22.85
#